data_AF-A0A1M7TZR7-F1
#
_entry.id   AF-A0A1M7TZR7-F1
#
_cell.length_a   1.000
_cell.length_b   1.000
_cell.length_c   1.000
_cell.angle_alpha   90.00
_cell.angle_beta   90.00
_cell.angle_gamma   90.00
#
_symmetry.space_group_name_H-M   'P 1'
#
loop_
_entity.id
_entity.type
_entity.pdbx_description
1 polymer ?
#
loop_
_entity_poly.entity_id
_entity_poly.type
_entity_poly.pdbx_seq_one_letter_code
_entity_poly.pdbx_strand_id
1 'polypeptide(L)' 'MGELNRGERLQIMLTHDELRIVDTWRFAKRMPSRAAAIRELLKRGMAAEGFAEVADGSKSKDFSVMPDGLSPDEAAE' A
#
# COMPACT_ATOMS: atom_id res chain seq x y z
N MET A 1 -14.81 -23.18 -10.52
CA MET A 1 -14.94 -21.82 -11.10
C MET A 1 -15.44 -20.89 -10.01
N GLY A 2 -14.69 -19.82 -9.72
CA GLY A 2 -15.16 -18.74 -8.86
C GLY A 2 -14.61 -18.74 -7.43
N GLU A 3 -13.30 -18.96 -7.25
CA GLU A 3 -12.64 -18.34 -6.09
C GLU A 3 -12.73 -16.83 -6.30
N LEU A 4 -13.79 -16.24 -5.76
CA LEU A 4 -13.93 -14.82 -5.58
C LEU A 4 -12.77 -14.42 -4.67
N ASN A 5 -11.62 -14.08 -5.29
CA ASN A 5 -10.43 -13.59 -4.62
C ASN A 5 -10.87 -12.37 -3.78
N ARG A 6 -11.17 -12.65 -2.50
CA ARG A 6 -11.86 -11.72 -1.61
C ARG A 6 -10.80 -10.74 -1.18
N GLY A 7 -10.64 -9.68 -1.96
CA GLY A 7 -9.68 -8.63 -1.67
C GLY A 7 -9.80 -8.18 -0.21
N GLU A 8 -8.66 -8.08 0.47
CA GLU A 8 -8.58 -7.60 1.83
C GLU A 8 -8.87 -6.09 1.88
N ARG A 9 -9.56 -5.65 2.95
CA ARG A 9 -9.88 -4.23 3.12
C ARG A 9 -8.73 -3.51 3.81
N LEU A 10 -7.98 -2.73 3.04
CA LEU A 10 -6.99 -1.80 3.58
C LEU A 10 -7.65 -0.47 3.97
N GLN A 11 -7.46 -0.04 5.22
CA GLN A 11 -7.79 1.32 5.65
C GLN A 11 -6.53 2.19 5.58
N ILE A 12 -6.62 3.32 4.89
CA ILE A 12 -5.54 4.31 4.79
C ILE A 12 -6.12 5.70 5.09
N MET A 13 -5.33 6.51 5.78
CA MET A 13 -5.63 7.92 6.01
C MET A 13 -4.96 8.72 4.90
N LEU A 14 -5.75 9.54 4.22
CA LEU A 14 -5.29 10.45 3.19
C LEU A 14 -5.80 11.85 3.52
N THR A 15 -4.98 12.84 3.25
CA THR A 15 -5.41 14.24 3.28
C THR A 15 -6.45 14.50 2.19
N HIS A 16 -7.16 15.61 2.33
CA HIS A 16 -8.17 15.99 1.35
C HIS A 16 -7.59 16.23 -0.06
N ASP A 17 -6.37 16.77 -0.13
CA ASP A 17 -5.72 17.04 -1.42
C ASP A 17 -5.26 15.76 -2.11
N GLU A 18 -4.70 14.80 -1.36
CA GLU A 18 -4.34 13.48 -1.90
C GLU A 18 -5.57 12.73 -2.44
N LEU A 19 -6.69 12.76 -1.71
CA LEU A 19 -7.94 12.18 -2.19
C LEU A 19 -8.39 12.80 -3.50
N ARG A 20 -8.27 14.12 -3.64
CA ARG A 20 -8.64 14.82 -4.87
C ARG A 20 -7.76 14.39 -6.04
N ILE A 21 -6.45 14.28 -5.83
CA ILE A 21 -5.49 13.82 -6.85
C ILE A 21 -5.86 12.41 -7.34
N VAL A 22 -6.16 11.49 -6.42
CA VAL A 22 -6.60 10.13 -6.75
C VAL A 22 -7.89 10.15 -7.57
N ASP A 23 -8.87 10.97 -7.19
CA ASP A 23 -10.13 11.07 -7.93
C ASP A 23 -9.94 11.69 -9.32
N THR A 24 -9.14 12.75 -9.46
CA THR A 24 -8.79 13.32 -10.77
C THR A 24 -8.15 12.27 -11.68
N TRP A 25 -7.20 11.51 -11.16
CA TRP A 25 -6.55 10.45 -11.93
C TRP A 25 -7.52 9.32 -12.30
N ARG A 26 -8.39 8.92 -11.36
CA ARG A 26 -9.47 7.95 -11.60
C ARG A 26 -10.35 8.37 -12.77
N PHE A 27 -10.81 9.62 -12.81
CA PHE A 27 -11.65 10.11 -13.89
C PHE A 27 -10.90 10.16 -15.22
N ALA A 28 -9.65 10.65 -15.22
CA ALA A 28 -8.81 10.68 -16.42
C ALA A 28 -8.57 9.29 -17.02
N LYS A 29 -8.43 8.25 -16.18
CA LYS A 29 -8.26 6.85 -16.59
C LYS A 29 -9.57 6.06 -16.71
N ARG A 30 -10.73 6.71 -16.53
CA ARG A 30 -12.07 6.09 -16.58
C ARG A 30 -12.20 4.89 -15.64
N MET A 31 -11.58 4.97 -14.47
CA MET A 31 -11.59 3.89 -13.48
C MET A 31 -12.95 3.82 -12.77
N PRO A 32 -13.56 2.63 -12.64
CA PRO A 32 -14.94 2.48 -12.18
C PRO A 32 -15.11 2.86 -10.71
N SER A 33 -14.10 2.65 -9.87
CA SER A 33 -14.14 2.96 -8.44
C SER A 33 -12.80 3.47 -7.92
N ARG A 34 -12.81 4.14 -6.76
CA ARG A 34 -11.58 4.54 -6.04
C ARG A 34 -10.72 3.33 -5.71
N ALA A 35 -11.31 2.22 -5.28
CA ALA A 35 -10.57 0.99 -5.02
C ALA A 35 -9.91 0.40 -6.28
N ALA A 36 -10.53 0.53 -7.47
CA ALA A 36 -9.89 0.14 -8.72
C ALA A 36 -8.70 1.07 -9.05
N ALA A 37 -8.88 2.38 -8.83
CA ALA A 37 -7.83 3.36 -9.07
C ALA A 37 -6.61 3.15 -8.15
N ILE A 38 -6.83 2.96 -6.85
CA ILE A 38 -5.76 2.70 -5.88
C ILE A 38 -5.02 1.40 -6.22
N ARG A 39 -5.72 0.31 -6.55
CA ARG A 39 -5.07 -0.95 -6.96
C ARG A 39 -4.19 -0.78 -8.20
N GLU A 40 -4.65 -0.04 -9.18
CA GLU A 40 -3.87 0.24 -10.39
C GLU A 40 -2.67 1.13 -10.10
N LEU A 41 -2.82 2.15 -9.23
CA LEU A 41 -1.70 2.99 -8.79
C LEU A 41 -0.63 2.17 -8.05
N LEU A 42 -1.06 1.29 -7.13
CA LEU A 42 -0.14 0.37 -6.42
C LEU A 42 0.57 -0.56 -7.40
N LYS A 43 -0.16 -1.17 -8.34
CA LYS A 43 0.43 -2.03 -9.38
C LYS A 43 1.48 -1.30 -10.21
N ARG A 44 1.22 -0.05 -10.59
CA ARG A 44 2.18 0.79 -11.33
C ARG A 44 3.39 1.16 -10.48
N GLY A 45 3.20 1.50 -9.22
CA GLY A 45 4.28 1.81 -8.29
C GLY A 45 5.21 0.62 -8.08
N MET A 46 4.66 -0.56 -7.82
CA MET A 46 5.44 -1.80 -7.66
C MET A 46 6.21 -2.17 -8.93
N ALA A 47 5.57 -2.07 -10.10
CA ALA A 47 6.22 -2.34 -11.38
C ALA A 47 7.32 -1.33 -11.72
N ALA A 48 7.17 -0.06 -11.35
CA ALA A 48 8.15 0.99 -11.60
C ALA A 48 9.43 0.82 -10.74
N GLU A 49 9.27 0.39 -9.49
CA GLU A 49 10.36 0.15 -8.54
C GLU A 49 10.97 -1.26 -8.66
N GLY A 50 10.40 -2.13 -9.50
CA GLY A 50 10.89 -3.50 -9.68
C GLY A 50 10.59 -4.43 -8.49
N PHE A 51 9.64 -4.06 -7.62
CA PHE A 51 9.17 -4.95 -6.56
C PHE A 51 8.31 -6.06 -7.18
N ALA A 52 8.90 -7.23 -7.38
CA ALA A 52 8.16 -8.47 -7.63
C ALA A 52 7.56 -8.99 -6.32
N GLU A 53 6.43 -9.71 -6.43
CA GLU A 53 5.69 -10.27 -5.29
C GLU A 53 6.63 -10.92 -4.26
N VAL A 54 6.54 -10.43 -3.03
CA VAL A 54 7.15 -11.10 -1.88
C VAL A 54 6.44 -12.44 -1.73
N ALA A 55 7.20 -13.54 -1.69
CA ALA A 55 6.62 -14.88 -1.58
C ALA A 55 5.65 -14.96 -0.39
N ASP A 56 4.49 -15.58 -0.63
CA ASP A 56 3.40 -15.73 0.33
C ASP A 56 3.93 -16.30 1.65
N GLY A 57 3.71 -15.60 2.77
CA GLY A 57 4.21 -15.98 4.10
C GLY A 57 5.37 -15.13 4.67
N SER A 58 5.80 -14.07 3.99
CA SER A 58 6.80 -13.15 4.53
C SER A 58 6.21 -12.26 5.62
N LYS A 59 6.84 -12.23 6.80
CA LYS A 59 6.30 -11.53 7.97
C LYS A 59 6.70 -10.05 7.89
N SER A 60 5.83 -9.15 8.34
CA SER A 60 6.13 -7.70 8.37
C SER A 60 7.40 -7.35 9.17
N LYS A 61 7.87 -8.25 10.04
CA LYS A 61 9.13 -8.12 10.79
C LYS A 61 10.37 -8.17 9.88
N ASP A 62 10.28 -8.81 8.71
CA ASP A 62 11.38 -8.93 7.75
C ASP A 62 11.60 -7.65 6.93
N PHE A 63 10.66 -6.69 7.00
CA PHE A 63 10.73 -5.38 6.33
C PHE A 63 11.03 -4.22 7.29
N SER A 64 11.44 -4.51 8.54
CA SER A 64 11.79 -3.46 9.50
C SER A 64 12.97 -2.63 8.98
N VAL A 65 12.72 -1.34 8.73
CA VAL A 65 13.74 -0.33 8.37
C VAL A 65 14.37 0.33 9.60
N MET A 66 13.96 -0.09 10.81
CA MET A 66 14.58 0.38 12.05
C MET A 66 15.88 -0.41 12.27
N PRO A 67 17.02 0.25 12.52
CA PRO A 67 18.20 -0.46 13.00
C PRO A 67 17.84 -1.20 14.28
N ASP A 68 18.12 -2.51 14.31
CA ASP A 68 17.91 -3.36 15.47
C ASP A 68 18.81 -2.84 16.61
N GLY A 69 18.23 -2.12 17.59
CA GLY A 69 19.01 -1.67 18.74
C GLY A 69 18.61 -0.39 19.47
N LEU A 70 17.47 0.28 19.19
CA LEU A 70 16.98 1.33 20.10
C LEU A 70 15.70 0.87 20.81
N SER A 71 15.89 0.26 21.98
CA SER A 71 14.86 0.21 23.02
C SER A 71 14.48 1.65 23.41
N PRO A 72 13.18 2.00 23.47
CA PRO A 72 12.73 3.32 23.95
C PRO A 72 13.04 3.60 25.42
N ASP A 73 13.56 2.61 26.16
CA ASP A 73 13.74 2.66 27.61
C ASP A 73 15.07 3.28 28.07
N GLU A 74 16.04 3.51 27.16
CA GLU A 74 17.36 4.08 27.53
C GLU A 74 17.48 5.59 27.27
N ALA A 75 16.44 6.25 26.77
CA ALA A 75 16.48 7.70 26.50
C ALA A 75 16.04 8.57 27.69
N ALA A 76 15.80 7.98 28.86
CA ALA A 76 15.20 8.66 30.01
C ALA A 76 15.93 8.48 31.36
N GLU A 77 17.23 8.21 31.35
CA GLU A 77 18.08 8.40 32.55
C GLU A 77 19.36 9.18 32.25
#